data_AF-A0A831RFD8-F1
#
_entry.id   AF-A0A831RFD8-F1
#
_cell.length_a   1.000
_cell.length_b   1.000
_cell.length_c   1.000
_cell.angle_alpha   90.00
_cell.angle_beta   90.00
_cell.angle_gamma   90.00
#
_symmetry.space_group_name_H-M   'P 1'
#
loop_
_entity.id
_entity.type
_entity.pdbx_description
1 polymer ?
#
loop_
_entity_poly.entity_id
_entity_poly.type
_entity_poly.pdbx_seq_one_letter_code
_entity_poly.pdbx_strand_id
1 'polypeptide(L)' 'LTGWVRNLPDGRVEIVAEGEESALQQLLAWCHEGPQAARVDQVECREEPVSGEFDTFIMRY' A
#
# COMPACT_ATOMS: atom_id res chain seq x y z
N LEU A 1 -2.64 -10.16 -2.39
CA LEU A 1 -2.71 -9.08 -1.37
C LEU A 1 -4.17 -8.70 -1.19
N THR A 2 -4.62 -8.54 0.04
CA THR A 2 -5.93 -7.98 0.42
C THR A 2 -5.69 -6.70 1.22
N GLY A 3 -6.69 -5.82 1.33
CA GLY A 3 -6.56 -4.53 2.00
C GLY A 3 -7.14 -3.39 1.19
N TRP A 4 -6.53 -2.21 1.28
CA TRP A 4 -7.00 -1.04 0.59
C TRP A 4 -5.92 0.00 0.32
N VAL A 5 -6.23 0.89 -0.63
CA VAL A 5 -5.44 2.09 -0.94
C VAL A 5 -6.34 3.32 -0.92
N ARG A 6 -5.84 4.45 -0.41
CA ARG A 6 -6.57 5.71 -0.33
C ARG A 6 -5.67 6.90 -0.65
N ASN A 7 -6.20 7.84 -1.42
CA ASN A 7 -5.58 9.16 -1.59
C ASN A 7 -6.00 10.07 -0.44
N LEU A 8 -5.04 10.67 0.23
CA LEU A 8 -5.26 11.63 1.30
C LEU A 8 -5.38 13.05 0.72
N PRO A 9 -6.13 13.95 1.38
CA PRO A 9 -6.34 15.32 0.91
C PRO A 9 -5.07 16.18 0.92
N ASP A 10 -4.03 15.74 1.62
CA ASP A 10 -2.70 16.38 1.64
C ASP A 10 -1.79 15.90 0.49
N GLY A 11 -2.30 15.04 -0.41
CA GLY A 11 -1.58 14.52 -1.55
C GLY A 11 -0.80 13.22 -1.30
N ARG A 12 -0.81 12.69 -0.07
CA ARG A 12 -0.22 11.38 0.23
C ARG A 12 -1.12 10.23 -0.22
N VAL A 13 -0.51 9.05 -0.35
CA VAL A 13 -1.22 7.78 -0.56
C VAL A 13 -1.01 6.91 0.67
N GLU A 14 -2.09 6.36 1.21
CA GLU A 14 -2.07 5.42 2.32
C GLU A 14 -2.49 4.04 1.81
N ILE A 15 -1.73 3.01 2.18
CA ILE A 15 -1.95 1.63 1.76
C ILE A 15 -1.94 0.75 3.01
N VAL A 16 -2.98 -0.07 3.14
CA VAL A 16 -3.00 -1.22 4.05
C VAL A 16 -3.04 -2.47 3.18
N ALA A 17 -2.08 -3.36 3.39
CA ALA A 17 -1.96 -4.58 2.61
C ALA A 17 -1.63 -5.77 3.51
N GLU A 18 -2.35 -6.87 3.30
CA GLU A 18 -2.11 -8.15 3.95
C GLU A 18 -1.82 -9.22 2.88
N GLY A 19 -0.91 -10.13 3.21
CA GLY A 19 -0.58 -11.28 2.37
C GLY A 19 0.82 -11.81 2.64
N GLU A 20 1.29 -12.69 1.75
CA GLU A 20 2.63 -13.27 1.81
C GLU A 20 3.71 -12.19 1.85
N GLU A 21 4.73 -12.39 2.68
CA GLU A 21 5.84 -11.43 2.87
C GLU A 21 6.50 -11.04 1.54
N SER A 22 6.73 -12.02 0.65
CA SER A 22 7.32 -11.77 -0.66
C SER A 22 6.46 -10.89 -1.58
N ALA A 23 5.13 -10.97 -1.45
CA ALA A 23 4.21 -10.11 -2.19
C ALA A 23 4.14 -8.71 -1.59
N LEU A 24 4.21 -8.59 -0.27
CA LEU A 24 4.28 -7.31 0.43
C LEU A 24 5.59 -6.56 0.11
N GLN A 25 6.71 -7.26 0.07
CA GLN A 25 8.01 -6.69 -0.32
C GLN A 25 8.00 -6.18 -1.77
N GLN A 26 7.37 -6.90 -2.70
CA GLN A 26 7.20 -6.44 -4.08
C GLN A 26 6.33 -5.19 -4.18
N LEU A 27 5.24 -5.14 -3.42
CA LEU A 27 4.39 -3.94 -3.35
C LEU A 27 5.18 -2.76 -2.77
N LEU A 28 5.91 -2.96 -1.67
CA LEU A 28 6.73 -1.92 -1.05
C LEU A 28 7.79 -1.39 -2.02
N ALA A 29 8.49 -2.27 -2.73
CA ALA A 29 9.46 -1.88 -3.75
C ALA A 29 8.80 -1.06 -4.85
N TRP A 30 7.62 -1.48 -5.33
CA TRP A 30 6.86 -0.71 -6.32
C TRP A 30 6.43 0.66 -5.78
N CYS A 31 6.07 0.78 -4.50
CA CYS A 31 5.72 2.07 -3.89
C CYS A 31 6.86 3.09 -3.93
N HIS A 32 8.13 2.65 -3.94
CA HIS A 32 9.27 3.56 -4.11
C HIS A 32 9.44 4.10 -5.53
N GLU A 33 8.96 3.37 -6.54
CA GLU A 33 8.98 3.82 -7.94
C GLU A 33 7.70 4.60 -8.29
N GLY A 34 6.55 4.07 -7.87
CA GLY A 34 5.23 4.55 -8.24
C GLY A 34 4.86 4.29 -9.71
N PRO A 35 3.66 4.69 -10.14
CA PRO A 35 3.28 4.65 -11.54
C PRO A 35 4.13 5.61 -12.38
N GLN A 36 4.15 5.44 -13.70
CA GLN A 36 5.02 6.18 -14.64
C GLN A 36 5.03 7.72 -14.48
N ALA A 37 3.92 8.31 -14.05
CA ALA A 37 3.78 9.75 -13.87
C ALA A 37 3.96 10.23 -12.41
N ALA A 38 4.23 9.33 -11.47
CA ALA A 38 4.43 9.68 -10.07
C ALA A 38 5.87 10.15 -9.81
N ARG A 39 5.99 11.06 -8.84
CA ARG A 39 7.25 11.33 -8.15
C ARG A 39 7.03 11.00 -6.68
N VAL A 40 7.69 9.96 -6.19
CA VAL A 40 7.61 9.52 -4.81
C VAL A 40 8.75 10.14 -4.03
N ASP A 41 8.45 11.08 -3.15
CA ASP A 41 9.47 11.77 -2.36
C ASP A 41 9.91 10.92 -1.14
N GLN A 42 8.99 10.17 -0.53
CA GLN A 42 9.24 9.32 0.63
C GLN A 42 8.22 8.18 0.72
N VAL A 43 8.65 7.02 1.22
CA VAL A 43 7.78 5.90 1.59
C VAL A 43 8.04 5.57 3.06
N GLU A 44 6.97 5.48 3.85
CA GLU A 44 7.00 4.98 5.22
C GLU A 44 6.25 3.66 5.28
N CYS A 45 6.87 2.64 5.89
CA CYS A 45 6.27 1.32 6.06
C CYS A 45 6.30 0.94 7.54
N ARG A 46 5.23 0.27 7.99
CA ARG A 46 5.13 -0.32 9.33
C ARG A 46 4.50 -1.69 9.18
N GLU A 47 5.10 -2.68 9.82
CA GLU A 47 4.55 -4.03 9.89
C GLU A 47 3.54 -4.10 11.03
N GLU A 48 2.40 -4.74 10.76
CA GLU A 48 1.34 -4.98 11.74
C GLU A 48 0.92 -6.45 11.69
N PRO A 49 0.40 -7.02 12.80
CA PRO A 49 -0.20 -8.35 12.77
C PRO A 49 -1.35 -8.42 11.76
N VAL A 50 -1.49 -9.56 11.09
CA VAL A 50 -2.59 -9.80 10.15
C VAL A 50 -3.93 -9.66 10.88
N SER A 51 -4.77 -8.74 10.42
CA SER A 51 -6.11 -8.52 10.96
C SER A 51 -7.11 -9.55 10.44
N GLY A 52 -6.93 -10.01 9.19
CA GLY A 52 -7.88 -10.90 8.52
C GLY A 52 -9.21 -10.21 8.16
N GLU A 53 -9.26 -8.87 8.21
CA GLU A 53 -10.47 -8.09 7.97
C GLU A 53 -10.77 -7.87 6.47
N PHE A 54 -9.87 -8.30 5.58
CA PHE A 54 -9.94 -7.98 4.15
C PHE A 54 -10.02 -9.24 3.27
N ASP A 55 -11.11 -9.36 2.51
CA ASP A 55 -11.28 -10.42 1.51
C ASP A 55 -10.68 -10.07 0.14
N THR A 56 -10.49 -8.78 -0.14
CA THR A 56 -10.02 -8.26 -1.43
C THR A 56 -9.18 -7.00 -1.25
N PHE A 57 -8.60 -6.48 -2.34
CA PHE A 57 -7.85 -5.23 -2.36
C PHE A 57 -8.63 -4.15 -3.11
N ILE A 58 -9.02 -3.07 -2.43
CA ILE A 58 -9.90 -2.03 -3.00
C ILE A 58 -9.37 -0.61 -2.84
N MET A 59 -9.79 0.29 -3.73
CA MET A 59 -9.60 1.72 -3.54
C MET A 59 -10.69 2.28 -2.60
N ARG A 60 -10.28 2.99 -1.56
CA ARG A 60 -11.17 3.76 -0.66
C ARG A 60 -11.14 5.24 -1.05
N TYR A 61 -12.28 5.92 -0.87
CA TYR A 61 -12.45 7.37 -1.09
C TYR A 61 -12.37 8.10 0.26
#